data_AF-A0A6A0IJI6-F1
#
_entry.id   AF-A0A6A0IJI6-F1
#
_cell.length_a   1.000
_cell.length_b   1.000
_cell.length_c   1.000
_cell.angle_alpha   90.00
_cell.angle_beta   90.00
_cell.angle_gamma   90.00
#
_symmetry.space_group_name_H-M   'P 1'
#
loop_
_entity.id
_entity.type
_entity.pdbx_description
1 polymer ?
#
loop_
_entity_poly.entity_id
_entity_poly.type
_entity_poly.pdbx_seq_one_letter_code
_entity_poly.pdbx_strand_id
1 'polypeptide(L)'
;MTGSEACERSVEWAAAKLRGLGLDVAVEPYELPALWLPGGASADVVPPEGPGLGVAALPFSPPTPGRLEAPLLYAGAGEPEAIRRLGAGARGAVLLLGSPEGGASPLEAGAAPGAAATLA
;
A
#
# COMPACT_ATOMS: atom_id res chain seq x y z
N MET A 1 -12.67 1.48 -7.83
CA MET A 1 -12.04 0.19 -7.50
C MET A 1 -13.13 -0.86 -7.56
N THR A 2 -12.84 -2.03 -8.13
CA THR A 2 -13.82 -3.09 -8.34
C THR A 2 -14.54 -3.49 -7.05
N GLY A 3 -15.86 -3.62 -7.10
CA GLY A 3 -16.70 -3.95 -5.96
C GLY A 3 -17.00 -2.80 -4.99
N SER A 4 -16.58 -1.55 -5.31
CA SER A 4 -17.00 -0.37 -4.54
C SER A 4 -18.23 0.31 -5.15
N GLU A 5 -18.99 1.07 -4.34
CA GLU A 5 -20.13 1.87 -4.81
C GLU A 5 -19.73 2.84 -5.95
N ALA A 6 -18.50 3.36 -5.92
CA ALA A 6 -17.99 4.21 -7.00
C ALA A 6 -17.84 3.44 -8.32
N CYS A 7 -17.51 2.14 -8.26
CA CYS A 7 -17.47 1.27 -9.43
C CYS A 7 -18.89 1.03 -9.97
N GLU A 8 -19.85 0.76 -9.08
CA GLU A 8 -21.26 0.57 -9.46
C GLU A 8 -21.82 1.81 -10.17
N ARG A 9 -21.62 3.00 -9.58
CA ARG A 9 -21.99 4.28 -10.22
C ARG A 9 -21.32 4.48 -11.58
N SER A 10 -20.08 4.01 -11.73
CA SER A 10 -19.34 4.11 -12.99
C SER A 10 -19.94 3.19 -14.07
N VAL A 11 -20.34 1.98 -13.70
CA VAL A 11 -21.02 1.03 -14.58
C VAL A 11 -22.38 1.59 -15.02
N GLU A 12 -23.18 2.10 -14.08
CA GLU A 12 -24.48 2.72 -14.36
C GLU A 12 -24.35 3.91 -15.30
N TRP A 13 -23.39 4.80 -15.01
CA TRP A 13 -23.11 5.96 -15.83
C TRP A 13 -22.72 5.56 -17.25
N ALA A 14 -21.83 4.57 -17.40
CA ALA A 14 -21.38 4.09 -18.71
C ALA A 14 -22.54 3.48 -19.51
N ALA A 15 -23.35 2.63 -18.89
CA ALA A 15 -24.51 2.02 -19.54
C ALA A 15 -25.53 3.08 -20.01
N ALA A 16 -25.81 4.09 -19.17
CA ALA A 16 -26.70 5.19 -19.52
C ALA A 16 -26.15 6.01 -20.71
N LYS A 17 -24.84 6.29 -20.73
CA LYS A 17 -24.20 7.02 -21.84
C LYS A 17 -24.29 6.26 -23.15
N LEU A 18 -23.98 4.97 -23.15
CA LEU A 18 -24.02 4.14 -24.35
C LEU A 18 -25.46 3.99 -24.89
N ARG A 19 -26.46 3.80 -24.02
CA ARG A 19 -27.87 3.82 -24.42
C ARG A 19 -28.29 5.16 -25.01
N GLY A 20 -27.80 6.27 -24.43
CA GLY A 20 -28.04 7.61 -24.96
C GLY A 20 -27.49 7.84 -26.37
N LEU A 21 -26.52 7.03 -26.82
CA LEU A 21 -25.99 7.03 -28.18
C LEU A 21 -26.77 6.12 -29.14
N GLY A 22 -27.85 5.48 -28.68
CA GLY A 22 -28.67 4.57 -29.48
C GLY A 22 -28.12 3.15 -29.60
N LEU A 23 -27.15 2.77 -28.77
CA LEU A 23 -26.63 1.41 -28.71
C LEU A 23 -27.53 0.51 -27.85
N ASP A 24 -27.62 -0.76 -28.23
CA ASP A 24 -28.19 -1.81 -27.36
C ASP A 24 -27.12 -2.24 -26.33
N VAL A 25 -27.46 -2.18 -25.04
CA VAL A 25 -26.49 -2.29 -23.94
C VAL A 25 -27.05 -3.11 -22.79
N ALA A 26 -26.38 -4.22 -22.51
CA ALA A 26 -26.59 -5.06 -21.32
C ALA A 26 -25.43 -4.90 -20.33
N VAL A 27 -25.73 -5.07 -19.03
CA VAL A 27 -24.74 -5.15 -17.95
C VAL A 27 -24.80 -6.56 -17.40
N GLU A 28 -23.67 -7.26 -17.41
CA GLU A 28 -23.58 -8.63 -16.92
C GLU A 28 -22.86 -8.65 -15.56
N PRO A 29 -23.51 -9.14 -14.49
CA PRO A 29 -22.85 -9.28 -13.19
C PRO A 29 -21.86 -10.44 -13.20
N TYR A 30 -20.74 -10.27 -12.50
CA TYR A 30 -19.77 -11.33 -12.26
C TYR A 30 -19.32 -11.32 -10.80
N GLU A 31 -19.32 -12.49 -10.16
CA GLU A 31 -18.93 -12.67 -8.76
C GLU A 31 -17.41 -12.85 -8.64
N LEU A 32 -16.80 -12.04 -7.77
CA LEU A 32 -15.38 -12.17 -7.44
C LEU A 32 -15.21 -12.99 -6.15
N PRO A 33 -14.17 -13.84 -6.06
CA PRO A 33 -13.96 -14.72 -4.91
C PRO A 33 -13.58 -13.96 -3.63
N ALA A 34 -13.08 -12.73 -3.75
CA ALA A 34 -12.74 -11.89 -2.62
C ALA A 34 -12.92 -10.41 -2.97
N LEU A 35 -13.44 -9.66 -2.00
CA LEU A 35 -13.52 -8.21 -2.05
C LEU A 35 -12.39 -7.62 -1.20
N TRP A 36 -11.64 -6.67 -1.76
CA TRP A 36 -10.76 -5.81 -1.00
C TRP A 36 -11.15 -4.37 -1.24
N LEU A 37 -11.31 -3.62 -0.16
CA LEU A 37 -11.47 -2.18 -0.20
C LEU A 37 -10.37 -1.52 0.66
N PRO A 38 -9.74 -0.42 0.22
CA PRO A 38 -8.77 0.28 1.02
C PRO A 38 -9.49 0.85 2.25
N GLY A 39 -8.92 0.57 3.41
CA GLY A 39 -9.22 1.30 4.63
C GLY A 39 -8.42 2.60 4.71
N GLY A 40 -8.55 3.29 5.85
CA GLY A 40 -7.59 4.33 6.22
C GLY A 40 -6.20 3.71 6.40
N ALA A 41 -5.18 4.43 5.97
CA ALA A 41 -3.79 4.08 6.19
C ALA A 41 -3.03 5.34 6.58
N SER A 42 -2.26 5.25 7.66
CA SER A 42 -1.41 6.33 8.14
C SER A 42 -0.07 5.76 8.59
N ALA A 43 0.98 6.55 8.39
CA ALA A 43 2.31 6.18 8.80
C ALA A 43 3.14 7.40 9.16
N ASP A 44 3.90 7.29 10.24
CA ASP A 44 4.78 8.35 10.73
C ASP A 44 6.15 7.77 11.07
N VAL A 45 7.19 8.57 10.86
CA VAL A 45 8.53 8.28 11.41
C VAL A 45 8.61 8.90 12.80
N VAL A 46 8.79 8.05 13.80
CA VAL A 46 8.90 8.46 15.20
C VAL A 46 10.25 9.16 15.41
N PRO A 47 10.33 10.21 16.26
CA PRO A 47 11.43 11.16 16.48
C PRO A 47 12.90 10.74 16.20
N PRO A 48 13.77 11.74 15.86
CA PRO A 48 13.69 13.10 16.39
C PRO A 48 12.74 14.06 15.66
N GLU A 49 12.31 13.80 14.43
CA GLU A 49 11.14 14.41 13.76
C GLU A 49 11.11 13.87 12.32
N GLY A 50 9.98 13.34 11.86
CA GLY A 50 9.83 12.92 10.47
C GLY A 50 8.49 13.37 9.91
N PRO A 51 8.41 13.68 8.61
CA PRO A 51 7.15 14.03 7.98
C PRO A 51 6.19 12.83 8.05
N GLY A 52 4.88 13.10 8.13
CA GLY A 52 3.87 12.09 7.87
C GLY A 52 4.11 11.48 6.49
N LEU A 53 4.09 10.16 6.40
CA LEU A 53 4.36 9.45 5.16
C LEU A 53 3.07 9.28 4.38
N GLY A 54 3.11 9.60 3.09
CA GLY A 54 2.05 9.22 2.16
C GLY A 54 2.08 7.71 1.99
N VAL A 55 1.13 7.01 2.61
CA VAL A 55 1.02 5.56 2.54
C VAL A 55 -0.35 5.13 2.05
N ALA A 56 -0.38 3.96 1.42
CA ALA A 56 -1.59 3.25 1.06
C ALA A 56 -1.39 1.76 1.37
N ALA A 57 -2.46 1.10 1.82
CA ALA A 57 -2.44 -0.34 1.99
C ALA A 57 -2.31 -1.04 0.63
N LEU A 58 -1.48 -2.08 0.57
CA LEU A 58 -1.44 -2.96 -0.59
C LEU A 58 -2.74 -3.77 -0.66
N PRO A 59 -3.25 -4.08 -1.87
CA PRO A 59 -4.38 -4.98 -2.02
C PRO A 59 -4.16 -6.28 -1.25
N PHE A 60 -5.15 -6.67 -0.44
CA PHE A 60 -5.15 -7.87 0.39
C PHE A 60 -4.08 -7.93 1.50
N SER A 61 -3.37 -6.84 1.80
CA SER A 61 -2.52 -6.82 3.00
C SER A 61 -3.39 -6.92 4.27
N PRO A 62 -2.98 -7.72 5.27
CA PRO A 62 -3.70 -7.78 6.54
C PRO A 62 -3.65 -6.41 7.24
N PRO A 63 -4.69 -6.05 8.02
CA PRO A 63 -4.65 -4.85 8.84
C PRO A 63 -3.59 -4.99 9.93
N THR A 64 -3.05 -3.85 10.38
CA THR A 64 -2.23 -3.82 11.60
C THR A 64 -3.11 -4.09 12.83
N PRO A 65 -2.57 -4.66 13.92
CA PRO A 65 -3.31 -4.88 15.17
C PRO A 65 -3.52 -3.57 15.96
N GLY A 66 -3.97 -2.52 15.27
CA GLY A 66 -3.95 -1.13 15.75
C GLY A 66 -2.64 -0.43 15.40
N ARG A 67 -2.21 0.48 16.27
CA ARG A 67 -0.94 1.21 16.10
C ARG A 67 0.25 0.25 16.25
N LEU A 68 1.00 0.07 15.17
CA LEU A 68 2.23 -0.72 15.15
C LEU A 68 3.44 0.21 15.15
N GLU A 69 4.22 0.21 16.23
CA GLU A 69 5.51 0.91 16.30
C GLU A 69 6.65 -0.10 16.28
N ALA A 70 7.55 0.00 15.30
CA ALA A 70 8.61 -0.97 15.09
C ALA A 70 9.87 -0.35 14.46
N PRO A 71 11.06 -0.94 14.65
CA PRO A 71 12.27 -0.51 13.95
C PRO A 71 12.08 -0.56 12.43
N LEU A 72 12.56 0.47 11.72
CA LEU A 72 12.55 0.51 10.26
C LEU A 72 13.90 0.03 9.72
N LEU A 73 13.90 -1.03 8.90
CA LEU A 73 15.12 -1.58 8.28
C LEU A 73 15.02 -1.55 6.77
N TYR A 74 16.05 -1.03 6.09
CA TYR A 74 16.11 -1.07 4.63
C TYR A 74 16.57 -2.44 4.14
N ALA A 75 15.77 -3.09 3.29
CA ALA A 75 16.05 -4.43 2.75
C ALA A 75 16.34 -4.44 1.24
N GLY A 76 16.78 -3.30 0.68
CA GLY A 76 17.03 -3.17 -0.76
C GLY A 76 15.74 -3.36 -1.56
N ALA A 77 15.83 -3.91 -2.77
CA ALA A 77 14.67 -4.17 -3.63
C ALA A 77 13.81 -5.38 -3.21
N GLY A 78 14.01 -5.92 -2.00
CA GLY A 78 13.32 -7.13 -1.54
C GLY A 78 14.00 -8.43 -2.00
N GLU A 79 15.25 -8.36 -2.45
CA GLU A 79 16.02 -9.54 -2.82
C GLU A 79 16.16 -10.49 -1.62
N PRO A 80 15.95 -11.82 -1.80
CA PRO A 80 16.00 -12.77 -0.69
C PRO A 80 17.31 -12.71 0.10
N GLU A 81 18.42 -12.43 -0.57
CA GLU A 81 19.74 -12.32 0.06
C GLU A 81 19.88 -11.05 0.91
N ALA A 82 19.31 -9.92 0.48
CA ALA A 82 19.31 -8.70 1.26
C ALA A 82 18.51 -8.89 2.56
N ILE A 83 17.36 -9.58 2.47
CA ILE A 83 16.54 -9.92 3.65
C ILE A 83 17.29 -10.88 4.57
N ARG A 84 17.97 -11.91 4.04
CA ARG A 84 18.77 -12.85 4.87
C ARG A 84 19.89 -12.14 5.65
N ARG A 85 20.54 -11.13 5.06
CA ARG A 85 21.61 -10.37 5.72
C ARG A 85 21.13 -9.60 6.96
N LEU A 86 19.84 -9.22 7.02
CA LEU A 86 19.27 -8.60 8.21
C LEU A 86 19.17 -9.58 9.41
N GLY A 87 19.21 -10.88 9.14
CA GLY A 87 19.28 -11.93 10.16
C GLY A 87 18.16 -11.83 11.20
N ALA A 88 18.52 -12.02 12.48
CA ALA A 88 17.57 -11.94 13.59
C ALA A 88 16.95 -10.54 13.76
N GLY A 89 17.59 -9.49 13.25
CA GLY A 89 17.10 -8.11 13.33
C GLY A 89 15.84 -7.85 12.50
N ALA A 90 15.56 -8.68 11.48
CA ALA A 90 14.34 -8.55 10.68
C ALA A 90 13.07 -8.91 11.48
N ARG A 91 13.18 -9.70 12.54
CA ARG A 91 12.02 -10.13 13.33
C ARG A 91 11.50 -8.96 14.16
N GLY A 92 10.24 -8.57 13.90
CA GLY A 92 9.57 -7.47 14.61
C GLY A 92 9.91 -6.08 14.07
N ALA A 93 10.69 -6.00 12.98
CA ALA A 93 10.95 -4.76 12.26
C ALA A 93 9.96 -4.57 11.10
N VAL A 94 9.72 -3.33 10.71
CA VAL A 94 9.11 -2.97 9.43
C VAL A 94 10.22 -2.87 8.39
N LEU A 95 10.11 -3.63 7.31
CA LEU A 95 11.09 -3.62 6.24
C LEU A 95 10.69 -2.58 5.19
N LEU A 96 11.60 -1.67 4.88
CA LEU A 96 11.46 -0.75 3.76
C LEU A 96 12.14 -1.34 2.53
N LEU A 97 11.35 -1.51 1.48
CA LEU A 97 11.83 -1.98 0.18
C LEU A 97 12.00 -0.80 -0.77
N GLY A 98 13.16 -0.73 -1.43
CA GLY A 98 13.41 0.21 -2.52
C GLY A 98 12.72 -0.25 -3.80
N SER A 99 12.13 0.67 -4.55
CA SER A 99 11.66 0.37 -5.90
C SER A 99 12.82 0.50 -6.89
N PRO A 100 13.03 -0.47 -7.81
CA PRO A 100 14.07 -0.35 -8.84
C PRO A 100 13.82 0.81 -9.82
N GLU A 101 12.58 1.33 -9.88
CA GLU A 101 12.17 2.41 -10.79
C GLU A 101 12.28 3.81 -10.14
N GLY A 102 12.58 3.87 -8.83
CA GLY A 102 12.73 5.12 -8.08
C GLY A 102 14.21 5.50 -7.95
N GLY A 103 14.61 6.59 -8.59
CA GLY A 103 15.91 7.22 -8.33
C GLY A 103 16.10 7.54 -6.83
N ALA A 104 17.36 7.52 -6.40
CA ALA A 104 17.89 7.74 -5.04
C ALA A 104 16.82 7.98 -3.95
N SER A 105 16.54 6.93 -3.18
CA SER A 105 15.77 7.03 -1.94
C SER A 105 16.37 8.12 -1.03
N PRO A 106 15.57 8.97 -0.38
CA PRO A 106 16.07 9.95 0.61
C PRO A 106 16.89 9.31 1.75
N LEU A 107 16.80 7.99 1.92
CA LEU A 107 17.55 7.23 2.93
C LEU A 107 18.93 6.78 2.44
N GLU A 108 19.23 6.87 1.14
CA GLU A 108 20.62 6.78 0.65
C GLU A 108 21.46 7.97 1.13
N ALA A 109 20.81 9.09 1.48
CA ALA A 109 21.46 10.29 2.00
C ALA A 109 21.64 10.30 3.53
N GLY A 110 21.39 9.18 4.23
CA GLY A 110 21.70 9.01 5.65
C GLY A 110 20.47 8.90 6.54
N ALA A 111 19.88 7.71 6.59
CA ALA A 111 19.04 7.34 7.72
C ALA A 111 19.93 6.98 8.92
N ALA A 112 19.78 7.71 10.02
CA ALA A 112 20.46 7.38 11.27
C ALA A 112 20.04 5.96 11.73
N PRO A 113 20.98 5.11 12.17
CA PRO A 113 20.64 3.82 12.74
C PRO A 113 19.74 4.02 13.97
N GLY A 114 18.50 3.52 13.92
CA GLY A 114 17.56 3.55 15.06
C GLY A 114 16.18 4.17 14.81
N ALA A 115 15.81 4.53 13.57
CA ALA A 115 14.48 5.08 13.30
C ALA A 115 13.36 4.03 13.51
N ALA A 116 12.31 4.43 14.22
CA ALA A 116 11.09 3.63 14.39
C ALA A 116 9.97 4.18 13.50
N ALA A 117 9.19 3.30 12.88
CA ALA A 117 8.01 3.66 12.11
C ALA A 117 6.75 3.28 12.88
N THR A 118 5.78 4.20 12.90
CA THR A 118 4.41 3.93 13.34
C THR A 118 3.54 3.67 12.12
N LEU A 119 2.74 2.59 12.13
CA LEU A 119 1.68 2.31 11.14
C LEU A 119 0.34 2.22 11.88
N ALA A 120 -0.70 2.89 11.37
CA ALA A 120 -2.06 2.84 11.92
C ALA A 120 -3.12 2.84 10.82
#